data_AF-A0A9D2IA03-F1
#
_entry.id   AF-A0A9D2IA03-F1
#
_cell.length_a   1.000
_cell.length_b   1.000
_cell.length_c   1.000
_cell.angle_alpha   90.00
_cell.angle_beta   90.00
_cell.angle_gamma   90.00
#
_symmetry.space_group_name_H-M   'P 1'
#
loop_
_entity.id
_entity.type
_entity.pdbx_description
1 polymer ?
#
loop_
_entity_poly.entity_id
_entity_poly.type
_entity_poly.pdbx_seq_one_letter_code
_entity_poly.pdbx_strand_id
1 'polypeptide(L)'
;MEKQVNKLRIQKDVRTALRTAGSAIGNKLGVRPAGKLPNRVKLLVSIVNRNDEVRLKETIDEVSVSLTVKFEGVGTAHSQVLDYLGIGETEKTVAFSLIPESDEEKIMREIRTKMSLYLVGRGISFTVPLTGISEIVANGITSAAADKGVEEGKRMTEETRKYDLIVAAVATGYAEEAMEAARAVGAAGGTIIHAHSLSNAKAEQFIGVSLLQEQDLLLILTKREAKLPIMQALFEKVGLKTQAGGIIFSVPVDKTAGISAVDETQAEEKANA
;
A
#
# COMPACT_ATOMS: atom_id res chain seq x y z
N MET A 1 5.19 54.69 -16.90
CA MET A 1 4.92 53.40 -16.24
C MET A 1 3.45 52.96 -16.32
N GLU A 2 2.47 53.87 -16.35
CA GLU A 2 1.03 53.53 -16.37
C GLU A 2 0.52 52.79 -17.63
N LYS A 3 1.04 53.09 -18.82
CA LYS A 3 0.61 52.45 -20.08
C LYS A 3 0.98 50.96 -20.18
N GLN A 4 2.00 50.51 -19.44
CA GLN A 4 2.45 49.11 -19.43
C GLN A 4 1.62 48.24 -18.48
N VAL A 5 1.17 48.82 -17.35
CA VAL A 5 0.30 48.14 -16.38
C VAL A 5 -1.09 47.88 -16.96
N ASN A 6 -1.62 48.81 -17.78
CA ASN A 6 -2.94 48.64 -18.38
C ASN A 6 -2.97 47.56 -19.49
N LYS A 7 -1.85 47.38 -20.22
CA LYS A 7 -1.72 46.35 -21.27
C LYS A 7 -1.64 44.93 -20.70
N LEU A 8 -1.03 44.76 -19.51
CA LEU A 8 -1.01 43.48 -18.79
C LEU A 8 -2.38 43.11 -18.18
N ARG A 9 -3.17 44.09 -17.78
CA ARG A 9 -4.50 43.89 -17.18
C ARG A 9 -5.51 43.41 -18.24
N ILE A 10 -5.49 44.05 -19.41
CA ILE A 10 -6.32 43.66 -20.56
C ILE A 10 -5.95 42.25 -21.08
N GLN A 11 -4.66 41.88 -21.11
CA GLN A 11 -4.26 40.52 -21.48
C GLN A 11 -4.69 39.44 -20.47
N LYS A 12 -4.73 39.77 -19.18
CA LYS A 12 -5.26 38.85 -18.14
C LYS A 12 -6.76 38.68 -18.27
N ASP A 13 -7.50 39.75 -18.51
CA ASP A 13 -8.96 39.69 -18.65
C ASP A 13 -9.39 38.96 -19.94
N VAL A 14 -8.65 39.13 -21.04
CA VAL A 14 -8.88 38.38 -22.28
C VAL A 14 -8.54 36.89 -22.12
N ARG A 15 -7.47 36.54 -21.39
CA ARG A 15 -7.14 35.12 -21.09
C ARG A 15 -8.16 34.47 -20.16
N THR A 16 -8.62 35.18 -19.13
CA THR A 16 -9.64 34.67 -18.22
C THR A 16 -10.98 34.52 -18.94
N ALA A 17 -11.36 35.48 -19.80
CA ALA A 17 -12.56 35.38 -20.63
C ALA A 17 -12.50 34.23 -21.64
N LEU A 18 -11.35 33.98 -22.29
CA LEU A 18 -11.14 32.83 -23.18
C LEU A 18 -11.21 31.49 -22.44
N ARG A 19 -10.75 31.43 -21.17
CA ARG A 19 -10.81 30.21 -20.35
C ARG A 19 -12.24 29.87 -19.92
N THR A 20 -13.02 30.88 -19.55
CA THR A 20 -14.43 30.72 -19.18
C THR A 20 -15.31 30.43 -20.41
N ALA A 21 -15.01 31.05 -21.56
CA ALA A 21 -15.72 30.79 -22.82
C ALA A 21 -15.40 29.39 -23.39
N GLY A 22 -14.15 28.93 -23.31
CA GLY A 22 -13.77 27.57 -23.72
C GLY A 22 -14.45 26.48 -22.89
N SER A 23 -14.66 26.72 -21.60
CA SER A 23 -15.35 25.80 -20.68
C SER A 23 -16.84 25.64 -21.00
N ALA A 24 -17.52 26.71 -21.44
CA ALA A 24 -18.95 26.67 -21.75
C ALA A 24 -19.24 26.02 -23.11
N ILE A 25 -18.33 26.18 -24.08
CA ILE A 25 -18.47 25.62 -25.43
C ILE A 25 -18.07 24.12 -25.44
N GLY A 26 -17.04 23.72 -24.68
CA GLY A 26 -16.64 22.31 -24.55
C GLY A 26 -17.73 21.41 -23.96
N ASN A 27 -18.48 21.92 -22.99
CA ASN A 27 -19.58 21.19 -22.36
C ASN A 27 -20.77 20.94 -23.29
N LYS A 28 -20.99 21.79 -24.31
CA LYS A 28 -22.05 21.63 -25.33
C LYS A 28 -21.64 20.74 -26.51
N LEU A 29 -20.35 20.57 -26.76
CA LEU A 29 -19.80 19.79 -27.88
C LEU A 29 -19.33 18.38 -27.48
N GLY A 30 -19.52 17.97 -26.23
CA GLY A 30 -19.08 16.64 -25.76
C GLY A 30 -17.56 16.44 -25.75
N VAL A 31 -16.79 17.52 -25.93
CA VAL A 31 -15.33 17.48 -25.86
C VAL A 31 -14.93 17.50 -24.40
N ARG A 32 -14.75 16.31 -23.81
CA ARG A 32 -14.10 16.16 -22.50
C ARG A 32 -12.75 16.89 -22.56
N PRO A 33 -12.43 17.80 -21.62
CA PRO A 33 -11.07 18.28 -21.51
C PRO A 33 -10.16 17.07 -21.30
N ALA A 34 -9.09 16.97 -22.06
CA ALA A 34 -8.13 15.88 -21.86
C ALA A 34 -7.67 15.84 -20.40
N GLY A 35 -7.65 14.64 -19.81
CA GLY A 35 -6.65 14.30 -18.81
C GLY A 35 -7.03 14.35 -17.33
N LYS A 36 -8.28 14.11 -16.90
CA LYS A 36 -8.57 13.74 -15.50
C LYS A 36 -9.58 12.60 -15.38
N LEU A 37 -9.13 11.48 -14.83
CA LEU A 37 -9.96 10.31 -14.52
C LEU A 37 -10.80 10.58 -13.26
N PRO A 38 -11.96 9.91 -13.13
CA PRO A 38 -12.76 9.98 -11.92
C PRO A 38 -11.92 9.47 -10.73
N ASN A 39 -12.01 10.21 -9.62
CA ASN A 39 -11.35 9.86 -8.38
C ASN A 39 -11.92 8.54 -7.86
N ARG A 40 -11.05 7.60 -7.53
CA ARG A 40 -11.43 6.29 -6.98
C ARG A 40 -10.89 6.16 -5.57
N VAL A 41 -11.42 5.21 -4.83
CA VAL A 41 -10.88 4.85 -3.52
C VAL A 41 -9.78 3.81 -3.71
N LYS A 42 -8.68 3.97 -3.00
CA LYS A 42 -7.63 2.96 -2.84
C LYS A 42 -7.54 2.53 -1.39
N LEU A 43 -7.00 1.34 -1.17
CA LEU A 43 -6.63 0.88 0.16
C LEU A 43 -5.18 1.28 0.43
N LEU A 44 -4.97 2.15 1.40
CA LEU A 44 -3.66 2.40 2.01
C LEU A 44 -3.48 1.41 3.15
N VAL A 45 -2.44 0.60 3.07
CA VAL A 45 -1.98 -0.26 4.16
C VAL A 45 -0.77 0.40 4.78
N SER A 46 -0.80 0.61 6.10
CA SER A 46 0.33 1.15 6.86
C SER A 46 0.69 0.21 7.98
N ILE A 47 1.96 -0.19 8.04
CA ILE A 47 2.53 -1.04 9.08
C ILE A 47 3.52 -0.17 9.83
N VAL A 48 3.16 0.27 11.03
CA VAL A 48 3.93 1.22 11.83
C VAL A 48 4.18 0.64 13.21
N ASN A 49 5.10 1.22 14.00
CA ASN A 49 5.26 0.79 15.38
C ASN A 49 3.97 1.04 16.16
N ARG A 50 3.69 0.21 17.16
CA ARG A 50 2.47 0.31 17.98
C ARG A 50 2.18 1.72 18.51
N ASN A 51 3.23 2.44 18.91
CA ASN A 51 3.11 3.78 19.49
C ASN A 51 2.92 4.90 18.44
N ASP A 52 3.06 4.60 17.15
CA ASP A 52 2.99 5.58 16.07
C ASP A 52 1.57 5.65 15.43
N GLU A 53 0.60 4.86 15.92
CA GLU A 53 -0.75 4.77 15.34
C GLU A 53 -1.54 6.10 15.39
N VAL A 54 -1.41 6.85 16.49
CA VAL A 54 -2.07 8.15 16.65
C VAL A 54 -1.50 9.16 15.64
N ARG A 55 -0.17 9.17 15.52
CA ARG A 55 0.55 10.04 14.59
C ARG A 55 0.24 9.70 13.13
N LEU A 56 0.08 8.41 12.80
CA LEU A 56 -0.37 7.97 11.48
C LEU A 56 -1.75 8.55 11.16
N LYS A 57 -2.71 8.41 12.08
CA LYS A 57 -4.06 8.92 11.92
C LYS A 57 -4.06 10.44 11.72
N GLU A 58 -3.39 11.19 12.58
CA GLU A 58 -3.27 12.65 12.47
C GLU A 58 -2.67 13.07 11.12
N THR A 59 -1.62 12.37 10.68
CA THR A 59 -0.96 12.64 9.41
C THR A 59 -1.89 12.46 8.21
N ILE A 60 -2.74 11.42 8.23
CA ILE A 60 -3.70 11.18 7.16
C ILE A 60 -4.83 12.22 7.20
N ASP A 61 -5.38 12.48 8.38
CA ASP A 61 -6.53 13.39 8.59
C ASP A 61 -6.21 14.85 8.21
N GLU A 62 -4.96 15.29 8.35
CA GLU A 62 -4.51 16.60 7.89
C GLU A 62 -4.57 16.77 6.36
N VAL A 63 -4.51 15.66 5.63
CA VAL A 63 -4.39 15.66 4.17
C VAL A 63 -5.71 15.32 3.49
N SER A 64 -6.44 14.36 4.03
CA SER A 64 -7.56 13.71 3.38
C SER A 64 -8.54 13.15 4.40
N VAL A 65 -9.76 12.90 3.94
CA VAL A 65 -10.70 12.03 4.65
C VAL A 65 -10.30 10.58 4.42
N SER A 66 -10.27 9.78 5.49
CA SER A 66 -10.03 8.34 5.42
C SER A 66 -10.91 7.58 6.40
N LEU A 67 -11.26 6.34 6.06
CA LEU A 67 -11.83 5.37 7.00
C LEU A 67 -10.77 4.33 7.29
N THR A 68 -10.36 4.24 8.56
CA THR A 68 -9.24 3.40 8.99
C THR A 68 -9.69 2.32 9.95
N VAL A 69 -9.29 1.08 9.70
CA VAL A 69 -9.41 -0.07 10.59
C VAL A 69 -8.00 -0.53 10.96
N LYS A 70 -7.76 -0.84 12.24
CA LYS A 70 -6.45 -1.31 12.71
C LYS A 70 -6.48 -2.75 13.17
N PHE A 71 -5.32 -3.39 13.07
CA PHE A 71 -5.00 -4.72 13.56
C PHE A 71 -3.67 -4.64 14.33
N GLU A 72 -3.54 -5.47 15.36
CA GLU A 72 -2.26 -5.67 16.03
C GLU A 72 -1.44 -6.67 15.22
N GLY A 73 -0.13 -6.46 15.13
CA GLY A 73 0.77 -7.35 14.42
C GLY A 73 2.18 -7.33 15.00
N VAL A 74 3.00 -8.24 14.48
CA VAL A 74 4.37 -8.43 14.92
C VAL A 74 5.30 -8.35 13.72
N GLY A 75 6.25 -7.42 13.75
CA GLY A 75 7.25 -7.24 12.71
C GLY A 75 8.42 -8.19 12.90
N THR A 76 8.85 -8.83 11.82
CA THR A 76 9.90 -9.88 11.80
C THR A 76 11.17 -9.46 11.05
N ALA A 77 11.32 -8.16 10.80
CA ALA A 77 12.51 -7.62 10.14
C ALA A 77 13.73 -7.66 11.09
N HIS A 78 14.86 -8.16 10.60
CA HIS A 78 16.09 -8.29 11.39
C HIS A 78 16.58 -6.95 11.92
N SER A 79 17.03 -6.95 13.17
CA SER A 79 17.77 -5.85 13.78
C SER A 79 18.86 -6.44 14.65
N GLN A 80 20.12 -6.12 14.35
CA GLN A 80 21.28 -6.65 15.09
C GLN A 80 21.21 -6.39 16.60
N VAL A 81 20.62 -5.27 17.00
CA VAL A 81 20.43 -4.91 18.41
C VAL A 81 19.35 -5.77 19.07
N LEU A 82 18.27 -6.04 18.34
CA LEU A 82 17.15 -6.86 18.79
C LEU A 82 17.56 -8.33 18.91
N ASP A 83 18.29 -8.83 17.93
CA ASP A 83 18.84 -10.19 17.92
C ASP A 83 19.82 -10.38 19.09
N TYR A 84 20.66 -9.37 19.41
CA TYR A 84 21.55 -9.41 20.58
C TYR A 84 20.80 -9.44 21.92
N LEU A 85 19.69 -8.71 22.03
CA LEU A 85 18.85 -8.68 23.23
C LEU A 85 17.95 -9.91 23.37
N GLY A 86 17.93 -10.81 22.38
CA GLY A 86 17.00 -11.94 22.32
C GLY A 86 15.55 -11.51 22.10
N ILE A 87 15.32 -10.31 21.57
CA ILE A 87 14.00 -9.73 21.30
C ILE A 87 13.85 -9.61 19.78
N GLY A 88 13.61 -10.71 19.06
CA GLY A 88 13.57 -10.73 17.58
C GLY A 88 12.31 -10.11 16.95
N GLU A 89 11.35 -9.68 17.78
CA GLU A 89 10.03 -9.26 17.36
C GLU A 89 9.72 -7.84 17.79
N THR A 90 9.04 -7.09 16.91
CA THR A 90 8.59 -5.73 17.23
C THR A 90 7.09 -5.62 17.13
N GLU A 91 6.44 -5.06 18.14
CA GLU A 91 5.01 -4.80 18.09
C GLU A 91 4.71 -3.73 17.02
N LYS A 92 3.87 -4.10 16.06
CA LYS A 92 3.41 -3.24 14.97
C LYS A 92 1.90 -3.06 15.03
N THR A 93 1.45 -1.93 14.52
CA THR A 93 0.06 -1.71 14.16
C THR A 93 -0.06 -1.78 12.65
N VAL A 94 -0.98 -2.61 12.15
CA VAL A 94 -1.35 -2.66 10.74
C VAL A 94 -2.66 -1.91 10.56
N ALA A 95 -2.65 -0.83 9.79
CA ALA A 95 -3.81 0.01 9.54
C ALA A 95 -4.23 -0.08 8.07
N PHE A 96 -5.51 -0.38 7.85
CA PHE A 96 -6.18 -0.37 6.55
C PHE A 96 -7.01 0.91 6.45
N SER A 97 -6.55 1.85 5.62
CA SER A 97 -7.15 3.16 5.41
C SER A 97 -7.70 3.28 3.99
N LEU A 98 -9.00 3.50 3.87
CA LEU A 98 -9.63 3.83 2.59
C LEU A 98 -9.38 5.31 2.27
N ILE A 99 -8.69 5.58 1.17
CA ILE A 99 -8.26 6.94 0.79
C ILE A 99 -8.66 7.29 -0.66
N PRO A 100 -8.88 8.57 -0.98
CA PRO A 100 -9.03 9.01 -2.36
C PRO A 100 -7.70 8.87 -3.12
N GLU A 101 -7.74 8.31 -4.33
CA GLU A 101 -6.58 8.13 -5.21
C GLU A 101 -5.90 9.46 -5.54
N SER A 102 -6.67 10.54 -5.64
CA SER A 102 -6.17 11.90 -5.87
C SER A 102 -5.20 12.40 -4.80
N ASP A 103 -5.34 11.93 -3.56
CA ASP A 103 -4.53 12.37 -2.42
C ASP A 103 -3.40 11.40 -2.09
N GLU A 104 -3.33 10.23 -2.75
CA GLU A 104 -2.31 9.19 -2.55
C GLU A 104 -0.90 9.77 -2.52
N GLU A 105 -0.52 10.58 -3.51
CA GLU A 105 0.83 11.13 -3.62
C GLU A 105 1.17 12.07 -2.45
N LYS A 106 0.20 12.86 -1.98
CA LYS A 106 0.39 13.77 -0.85
C LYS A 106 0.43 12.99 0.47
N ILE A 107 -0.49 12.07 0.68
CA ILE A 107 -0.55 11.22 1.88
C ILE A 107 0.76 10.43 2.04
N MET A 108 1.22 9.75 0.99
CA MET A 108 2.46 8.96 1.03
C MET A 108 3.70 9.81 1.36
N ARG A 109 3.76 11.04 0.85
CA ARG A 109 4.84 11.98 1.16
C ARG A 109 4.81 12.44 2.62
N GLU A 110 3.63 12.80 3.13
CA GLU A 110 3.49 13.24 4.53
C GLU A 110 3.79 12.09 5.49
N ILE A 111 3.30 10.88 5.22
CA ILE A 111 3.63 9.69 6.00
C ILE A 111 5.15 9.46 6.02
N ARG A 112 5.80 9.45 4.85
CA ARG A 112 7.26 9.26 4.74
C ARG A 112 8.04 10.26 5.60
N THR A 113 7.62 11.52 5.57
CA THR A 113 8.35 12.63 6.22
C THR A 113 8.01 12.70 7.69
N LYS A 114 6.73 12.83 8.04
CA LYS A 114 6.28 13.01 9.42
C LYS A 114 6.47 11.76 10.25
N MET A 115 6.30 10.56 9.71
CA MET A 115 6.55 9.33 10.47
C MET A 115 8.00 8.86 10.40
N SER A 116 8.85 9.60 9.67
CA SER A 116 10.25 9.22 9.45
C SER A 116 10.42 7.81 8.90
N LEU A 117 9.50 7.36 8.03
CA LEU A 117 9.59 6.01 7.45
C LEU A 117 10.84 5.81 6.60
N TYR A 118 11.54 6.88 6.21
CA TYR A 118 12.85 6.77 5.57
C TYR A 118 13.92 6.11 6.46
N LEU A 119 13.71 6.05 7.79
CA LEU A 119 14.55 5.32 8.73
C LEU A 119 14.11 3.86 8.85
N VAL A 120 15.09 2.96 8.91
CA VAL A 120 14.85 1.51 9.10
C VAL A 120 14.12 1.28 10.43
N GLY A 121 13.14 0.37 10.42
CA GLY A 121 12.39 -0.03 11.62
C GLY A 121 11.25 0.90 12.04
N ARG A 122 11.02 2.03 11.34
CA ARG A 122 9.88 2.94 11.61
C ARG A 122 8.54 2.48 11.01
N GLY A 123 8.59 1.56 10.06
CA GLY A 123 7.42 1.02 9.39
C GLY A 123 7.42 1.26 7.89
N ILE A 124 6.38 0.75 7.23
CA ILE A 124 6.16 0.88 5.80
C ILE A 124 4.70 1.25 5.54
N SER A 125 4.47 1.97 4.46
CA SER A 125 3.12 2.21 3.95
C SER A 125 3.08 1.91 2.47
N PHE A 126 1.97 1.38 1.99
CA PHE A 126 1.80 1.10 0.58
C PHE A 126 0.33 1.09 0.19
N THR A 127 0.04 1.31 -1.10
CA THR A 127 -1.32 1.35 -1.62
C THR A 127 -1.65 0.16 -2.48
N VAL A 128 -2.87 -0.33 -2.36
CA VAL A 128 -3.44 -1.45 -3.13
C VAL A 128 -4.65 -0.93 -3.90
N PRO A 129 -4.77 -1.25 -5.21
CA PRO A 129 -5.93 -0.88 -6.00
C PRO A 129 -7.18 -1.62 -5.52
N LEU A 130 -8.33 -0.92 -5.49
CA LEU A 130 -9.62 -1.53 -5.20
C LEU A 130 -10.45 -1.70 -6.47
N THR A 131 -11.12 -2.84 -6.60
CA THR A 131 -12.02 -3.15 -7.71
C THR A 131 -13.46 -2.72 -7.44
N GLY A 132 -13.86 -2.58 -6.17
CA GLY A 132 -15.20 -2.18 -5.78
C GLY A 132 -15.26 -1.75 -4.30
N ILE A 133 -16.22 -0.88 -4.00
CA ILE A 133 -16.50 -0.35 -2.67
C ILE A 133 -17.95 0.12 -2.62
N SER A 134 -18.57 0.11 -1.45
CA SER A 134 -19.95 0.57 -1.29
C SER A 134 -20.11 2.04 -1.67
N GLU A 135 -21.19 2.37 -2.38
CA GLU A 135 -21.42 3.70 -2.98
C GLU A 135 -21.37 4.83 -1.95
N ILE A 136 -22.01 4.65 -0.78
CA ILE A 136 -22.02 5.66 0.28
C ILE A 136 -20.60 5.97 0.75
N VAL A 137 -19.77 4.95 0.92
CA VAL A 137 -18.38 5.12 1.35
C VAL A 137 -17.54 5.74 0.22
N ALA A 138 -17.73 5.27 -1.01
CA ALA A 138 -17.08 5.83 -2.20
C ALA A 138 -17.32 7.33 -2.31
N ASN A 139 -18.59 7.74 -2.25
CA ASN A 139 -19.01 9.13 -2.38
C ASN A 139 -18.57 9.95 -1.17
N GLY A 140 -18.66 9.40 0.05
CA GLY A 140 -18.20 10.08 1.27
C GLY A 140 -16.71 10.41 1.23
N ILE A 141 -15.87 9.46 0.85
CA ILE A 141 -14.41 9.64 0.79
C ILE A 141 -14.01 10.52 -0.40
N THR A 142 -14.59 10.30 -1.58
CA THR A 142 -14.20 11.04 -2.80
C THR A 142 -14.77 12.46 -2.86
N SER A 143 -15.93 12.73 -2.24
CA SER A 143 -16.52 14.07 -2.21
C SER A 143 -15.64 15.09 -1.47
N ALA A 144 -14.94 14.65 -0.42
CA ALA A 144 -13.95 15.47 0.28
C ALA A 144 -12.74 15.84 -0.60
N ALA A 145 -12.54 15.11 -1.70
CA ALA A 145 -11.48 15.32 -2.69
C ALA A 145 -12.03 15.66 -4.09
N ALA A 146 -13.29 16.11 -4.20
CA ALA A 146 -14.01 16.26 -5.47
C ALA A 146 -13.33 17.19 -6.49
N ASP A 147 -12.61 18.21 -6.02
CA ASP A 147 -11.90 19.16 -6.89
C ASP A 147 -10.57 18.61 -7.45
N LYS A 148 -10.13 17.45 -6.96
CA LYS A 148 -8.87 16.78 -7.33
C LYS A 148 -9.16 15.54 -8.17
N GLY A 149 -9.20 15.69 -9.49
CA GLY A 149 -9.15 14.53 -10.41
C GLY A 149 -7.72 13.98 -10.55
N VAL A 150 -7.60 12.71 -10.93
CA VAL A 150 -6.30 12.03 -11.15
C VAL A 150 -5.91 12.19 -12.62
N GLU A 151 -4.70 12.67 -12.89
CA GLU A 151 -4.18 12.75 -14.27
C GLU A 151 -3.98 11.34 -14.84
N GLU A 152 -4.36 11.12 -16.10
CA GLU A 152 -4.34 9.80 -16.75
C GLU A 152 -2.95 9.11 -16.67
N GLY A 153 -1.86 9.88 -16.79
CA GLY A 153 -0.49 9.36 -16.70
C GLY A 153 0.02 9.11 -15.27
N LYS A 154 -0.72 9.52 -14.24
CA LYS A 154 -0.36 9.30 -12.83
C LYS A 154 -1.01 8.04 -12.24
N ARG A 155 -2.00 7.46 -12.91
CA ARG A 155 -2.63 6.22 -12.46
C ARG A 155 -1.66 5.06 -12.68
N MET A 156 -1.44 4.28 -11.63
CA MET A 156 -0.57 3.12 -11.70
C MET A 156 -1.21 2.04 -12.59
N THR A 157 -0.40 1.46 -13.46
CA THR A 157 -0.75 0.35 -14.34
C THR A 157 -0.01 -0.91 -13.91
N GLU A 158 -0.43 -2.07 -14.40
CA GLU A 158 0.29 -3.33 -14.13
C GLU A 158 1.78 -3.21 -14.45
N GLU A 159 2.16 -2.58 -15.56
CA GLU A 159 3.55 -2.48 -16.02
C GLU A 159 4.43 -1.58 -15.14
N THR A 160 3.82 -0.62 -14.41
CA THR A 160 4.54 0.36 -13.61
C THR A 160 4.72 -0.06 -12.15
N ARG A 161 4.08 -1.15 -11.72
CA ARG A 161 4.20 -1.69 -10.36
C ARG A 161 5.52 -2.39 -10.13
N LYS A 162 6.25 -1.91 -9.13
CA LYS A 162 7.55 -2.44 -8.71
C LYS A 162 7.46 -3.49 -7.59
N TYR A 163 6.40 -3.45 -6.80
CA TYR A 163 6.24 -4.25 -5.59
C TYR A 163 4.94 -5.05 -5.65
N ASP A 164 4.95 -6.19 -4.97
CA ASP A 164 3.80 -7.02 -4.69
C ASP A 164 3.78 -7.34 -3.18
N LEU A 165 2.58 -7.47 -2.62
CA LEU A 165 2.40 -7.99 -1.27
C LEU A 165 2.05 -9.47 -1.37
N ILE A 166 2.88 -10.32 -0.77
CA ILE A 166 2.57 -11.73 -0.57
C ILE A 166 1.90 -11.88 0.79
N VAL A 167 0.83 -12.66 0.83
CA VAL A 167 0.10 -13.03 2.04
C VAL A 167 0.15 -14.55 2.16
N ALA A 168 0.68 -15.04 3.27
CA ALA A 168 0.62 -16.45 3.65
C ALA A 168 -0.21 -16.59 4.93
N ALA A 169 -1.36 -17.24 4.82
CA ALA A 169 -2.17 -17.62 5.97
C ALA A 169 -1.80 -19.05 6.38
N VAL A 170 -1.06 -19.19 7.48
CA VAL A 170 -0.55 -20.47 7.97
C VAL A 170 -1.13 -20.80 9.33
N ALA A 171 -1.06 -22.05 9.75
CA ALA A 171 -1.38 -22.46 11.11
C ALA A 171 -0.59 -21.64 12.14
N THR A 172 -1.23 -21.28 13.26
CA THR A 172 -0.53 -20.58 14.34
C THR A 172 0.71 -21.34 14.80
N GLY A 173 1.83 -20.61 14.93
CA GLY A 173 3.14 -21.17 15.27
C GLY A 173 4.02 -21.56 14.07
N TYR A 174 3.51 -21.51 12.84
CA TYR A 174 4.30 -21.76 11.62
C TYR A 174 4.74 -20.46 10.91
N ALA A 175 4.37 -19.29 11.42
CA ALA A 175 4.71 -18.01 10.81
C ALA A 175 6.23 -17.75 10.75
N GLU A 176 6.97 -18.20 11.78
CA GLU A 176 8.43 -18.09 11.82
C GLU A 176 9.07 -18.99 10.75
N GLU A 177 8.67 -20.25 10.66
CA GLU A 177 9.14 -21.18 9.62
C GLU A 177 8.80 -20.67 8.20
N ALA A 178 7.59 -20.12 8.01
CA ALA A 178 7.20 -19.48 6.76
C ALA A 178 8.12 -18.30 6.42
N MET A 179 8.45 -17.47 7.41
CA MET A 179 9.33 -16.33 7.23
C MET A 179 10.77 -16.78 6.94
N GLU A 180 11.28 -17.82 7.60
CA GLU A 180 12.60 -18.42 7.30
C GLU A 180 12.67 -18.93 5.85
N ALA A 181 11.66 -19.65 5.39
CA ALA A 181 11.58 -20.13 4.01
C ALA A 181 11.61 -18.95 3.01
N ALA A 182 10.89 -17.88 3.30
CA ALA A 182 10.89 -16.68 2.47
C ALA A 182 12.24 -15.94 2.52
N ARG A 183 12.88 -15.82 3.70
CA ARG A 183 14.19 -15.18 3.86
C ARG A 183 15.29 -15.93 3.11
N ALA A 184 15.24 -17.25 3.07
CA ALA A 184 16.22 -18.09 2.36
C ALA A 184 16.31 -17.75 0.86
N VAL A 185 15.26 -17.17 0.28
CA VAL A 185 15.20 -16.73 -1.13
C VAL A 185 15.13 -15.20 -1.28
N GLY A 186 15.53 -14.46 -0.24
CA GLY A 186 15.77 -13.01 -0.32
C GLY A 186 14.63 -12.11 0.18
N ALA A 187 13.63 -12.63 0.91
CA ALA A 187 12.67 -11.77 1.59
C ALA A 187 13.35 -10.99 2.73
N ALA A 188 13.18 -9.67 2.75
CA ALA A 188 13.81 -8.81 3.76
C ALA A 188 13.18 -8.95 5.16
N GLY A 189 11.91 -9.33 5.24
CA GLY A 189 11.14 -9.40 6.47
C GLY A 189 9.65 -9.45 6.18
N GLY A 190 8.85 -9.50 7.23
CA GLY A 190 7.40 -9.49 7.12
C GLY A 190 6.71 -8.92 8.35
N THR A 191 5.38 -8.99 8.33
CA THR A 191 4.53 -8.64 9.47
C THR A 191 3.51 -9.74 9.67
N ILE A 192 3.43 -10.25 10.89
CA ILE A 192 2.52 -11.31 11.28
C ILE A 192 1.28 -10.67 11.92
N ILE A 193 0.10 -11.14 11.56
CA ILE A 193 -1.17 -10.77 12.22
C ILE A 193 -1.84 -12.08 12.65
N HIS A 194 -2.18 -12.19 13.93
CA HIS A 194 -2.97 -13.32 14.41
C HIS A 194 -4.42 -13.18 13.96
N ALA A 195 -4.95 -14.25 13.37
CA ALA A 195 -6.25 -14.29 12.73
C ALA A 195 -6.98 -15.61 13.04
N HIS A 196 -8.28 -15.62 12.72
CA HIS A 196 -9.08 -16.82 12.80
C HIS A 196 -9.64 -17.16 11.41
N SER A 197 -9.52 -18.42 11.01
CA SER A 197 -10.12 -18.93 9.79
C SER A 197 -11.60 -19.21 10.01
N LEU A 198 -12.41 -18.88 9.01
CA LEU A 198 -13.80 -19.26 8.96
C LEU A 198 -13.91 -20.56 8.17
N SER A 199 -14.07 -21.68 8.89
CA SER A 199 -14.16 -23.01 8.28
C SER A 199 -15.33 -23.09 7.29
N ASN A 200 -15.09 -23.70 6.14
CA ASN A 200 -16.13 -23.99 5.16
C ASN A 200 -16.03 -25.45 4.75
N ALA A 201 -16.83 -26.30 5.40
CA ALA A 201 -16.81 -27.74 5.20
C ALA A 201 -16.94 -28.16 3.73
N LYS A 202 -17.69 -27.41 2.90
CA LYS A 202 -17.79 -27.70 1.46
C LYS A 202 -16.46 -27.40 0.75
N ALA A 203 -15.89 -26.22 0.99
CA ALA A 203 -14.61 -25.85 0.38
C ALA A 203 -13.49 -26.82 0.83
N GLU A 204 -13.45 -27.16 2.12
CA GLU A 204 -12.53 -28.13 2.70
C GLU A 204 -12.67 -29.52 2.06
N GLN A 205 -13.90 -30.00 1.87
CA GLN A 205 -14.16 -31.27 1.18
C GLN A 205 -13.73 -31.23 -0.30
N PHE A 206 -14.01 -30.14 -1.01
CA PHE A 206 -13.61 -29.98 -2.41
C PHE A 206 -12.09 -29.89 -2.58
N ILE A 207 -11.40 -29.22 -1.67
CA ILE A 207 -9.95 -29.03 -1.69
C ILE A 207 -9.22 -30.24 -1.07
N GLY A 208 -9.94 -31.07 -0.31
CA GLY A 208 -9.43 -32.28 0.32
C GLY A 208 -8.57 -32.02 1.56
N VAL A 209 -8.80 -30.90 2.26
CA VAL A 209 -8.03 -30.48 3.44
C VAL A 209 -8.96 -29.88 4.49
N SER A 210 -8.60 -30.00 5.77
CA SER A 210 -9.25 -29.28 6.85
C SER A 210 -8.45 -28.02 7.17
N LEU A 211 -9.12 -26.87 7.22
CA LEU A 211 -8.49 -25.60 7.57
C LEU A 211 -8.51 -25.43 9.09
N LEU A 212 -7.38 -24.99 9.64
CA LEU A 212 -7.25 -24.74 11.07
C LEU A 212 -7.95 -23.42 11.46
N GLN A 213 -8.57 -23.41 12.64
CA GLN A 213 -9.33 -22.26 13.13
C GLN A 213 -8.43 -21.08 13.50
N GLU A 214 -7.28 -21.32 14.13
CA GLU A 214 -6.31 -20.28 14.47
C GLU A 214 -5.22 -20.24 13.40
N GLN A 215 -4.97 -19.04 12.86
CA GLN A 215 -4.02 -18.83 11.78
C GLN A 215 -3.19 -17.57 12.02
N ASP A 216 -1.97 -17.59 11.50
CA ASP A 216 -1.11 -16.43 11.42
C ASP A 216 -1.05 -15.95 9.96
N LEU A 217 -1.37 -14.68 9.74
CA LEU A 217 -1.22 -14.02 8.44
C LEU A 217 0.16 -13.38 8.36
N LEU A 218 1.05 -13.96 7.57
CA LEU A 218 2.35 -13.39 7.25
C LEU A 218 2.25 -12.50 5.99
N LEU A 219 2.53 -11.22 6.17
CA LEU A 219 2.56 -10.19 5.14
C LEU A 219 3.99 -9.89 4.73
N ILE A 220 4.35 -10.12 3.46
CA ILE A 220 5.69 -9.88 2.92
C ILE A 220 5.59 -8.92 1.74
N LEU A 221 6.12 -7.71 1.90
CA LEU A 221 6.26 -6.76 0.80
C LEU A 221 7.57 -7.04 0.06
N THR A 222 7.49 -7.33 -1.24
CA THR A 222 8.67 -7.71 -2.03
C THR A 222 8.69 -7.06 -3.41
N LYS A 223 9.88 -6.97 -4.02
CA LYS A 223 10.02 -6.56 -5.42
C LYS A 223 9.36 -7.61 -6.32
N ARG A 224 8.72 -7.17 -7.40
CA ARG A 224 7.98 -8.05 -8.32
C ARG A 224 8.81 -9.22 -8.88
N GLU A 225 10.10 -8.97 -9.09
CA GLU A 225 11.09 -9.97 -9.53
C GLU A 225 11.31 -11.10 -8.51
N ALA A 226 11.23 -10.81 -7.21
CA ALA A 226 11.42 -11.77 -6.13
C ALA A 226 10.12 -12.49 -5.72
N LYS A 227 8.96 -12.09 -6.25
CA LYS A 227 7.67 -12.67 -5.88
C LYS A 227 7.59 -14.17 -6.10
N LEU A 228 7.92 -14.63 -7.31
CA LEU A 228 7.75 -16.04 -7.68
C LEU A 228 8.64 -16.97 -6.85
N PRO A 229 9.95 -16.69 -6.68
CA PRO A 229 10.81 -17.47 -5.79
C PRO A 229 10.28 -17.56 -4.35
N ILE A 230 9.84 -16.44 -3.77
CA ILE A 230 9.30 -16.42 -2.39
C ILE A 230 8.03 -17.26 -2.29
N MET A 231 7.10 -17.11 -3.23
CA MET A 231 5.86 -17.90 -3.22
C MET A 231 6.11 -19.40 -3.37
N GLN A 232 7.10 -19.80 -4.17
CA GLN A 232 7.50 -21.20 -4.33
C GLN A 232 8.09 -21.77 -3.03
N ALA A 233 9.02 -21.05 -2.39
CA ALA A 233 9.61 -21.47 -1.12
C ALA A 233 8.54 -21.64 -0.02
N LEU A 234 7.60 -20.69 0.07
CA LEU A 234 6.47 -20.78 0.99
C LEU A 234 5.58 -21.98 0.67
N PHE A 235 5.27 -22.21 -0.61
CA PHE A 235 4.40 -23.32 -1.02
C PHE A 235 5.01 -24.69 -0.68
N GLU A 236 6.32 -24.85 -0.84
CA GLU A 236 7.02 -26.10 -0.52
C GLU A 236 7.10 -26.35 0.99
N LYS A 237 7.36 -25.32 1.78
CA LYS A 237 7.60 -25.45 3.22
C LYS A 237 6.35 -25.42 4.07
N VAL A 238 5.46 -24.47 3.80
CA VAL A 238 4.28 -24.20 4.62
C VAL A 238 2.99 -24.27 3.82
N GLY A 239 3.01 -24.82 2.60
CA GLY A 239 1.84 -24.89 1.74
C GLY A 239 0.72 -25.78 2.29
N LEU A 240 -0.41 -25.79 1.58
CA LEU A 240 -1.66 -26.39 2.02
C LEU A 240 -1.59 -27.88 2.40
N LYS A 241 -0.65 -28.64 1.80
CA LYS A 241 -0.45 -30.07 2.06
C LYS A 241 0.58 -30.37 3.15
N THR A 242 1.14 -29.34 3.77
CA THR A 242 2.08 -29.45 4.88
C THR A 242 1.33 -29.38 6.21
N GLN A 243 2.03 -29.60 7.33
CA GLN A 243 1.45 -29.43 8.66
C GLN A 243 1.03 -27.98 8.94
N ALA A 244 1.64 -27.00 8.26
CA ALA A 244 1.29 -25.60 8.36
C ALA A 244 -0.03 -25.23 7.65
N GLY A 245 -0.50 -26.08 6.72
CA GLY A 245 -1.80 -25.89 6.04
C GLY A 245 -1.96 -24.55 5.32
N GLY A 246 -0.86 -23.99 4.79
CA GLY A 246 -0.82 -22.59 4.36
C GLY A 246 -1.55 -22.27 3.05
N ILE A 247 -2.29 -21.16 3.06
CA ILE A 247 -2.88 -20.54 1.88
C ILE A 247 -2.02 -19.34 1.49
N ILE A 248 -1.48 -19.35 0.28
CA ILE A 248 -0.52 -18.33 -0.20
C ILE A 248 -1.09 -17.63 -1.43
N PHE A 249 -1.15 -16.31 -1.38
CA PHE A 249 -1.58 -15.48 -2.50
C PHE A 249 -0.83 -14.15 -2.52
N SER A 250 -0.92 -13.43 -3.63
CA SER A 250 -0.29 -12.11 -3.76
C SER A 250 -1.29 -11.07 -4.24
N VAL A 251 -1.16 -9.85 -3.76
CA VAL A 251 -1.93 -8.68 -4.22
C VAL A 251 -0.99 -7.60 -4.76
N PRO A 252 -1.41 -6.87 -5.80
CA PRO A 252 -0.57 -5.84 -6.39
C PRO A 252 -0.41 -4.63 -5.49
N VAL A 253 0.76 -4.00 -5.54
CA VAL A 253 1.05 -2.75 -4.82
C VAL A 253 1.33 -1.61 -5.81
N ASP A 254 0.61 -0.50 -5.66
CA ASP A 254 0.73 0.67 -6.50
C ASP A 254 1.89 1.57 -6.06
N LYS A 255 1.85 2.11 -4.84
CA LYS A 255 2.92 2.97 -4.29
C LYS A 255 3.42 2.46 -2.95
N THR A 256 4.65 2.81 -2.60
CA THR A 256 5.30 2.42 -1.34
C THR A 256 6.01 3.61 -0.69
N ALA A 257 6.14 3.57 0.63
CA ALA A 257 6.93 4.45 1.47
C ALA A 257 7.57 3.63 2.58
N GLY A 258 8.81 3.96 2.94
CA GLY A 258 9.54 3.31 4.03
C GLY A 258 10.34 2.05 3.68
N ILE A 259 10.44 1.72 2.40
CA ILE A 259 11.16 0.54 1.89
C ILE A 259 12.65 0.78 1.57
N SER A 260 13.21 1.92 2.00
CA SER A 260 14.51 2.44 1.53
C SER A 260 15.72 1.51 1.74
N ALA A 261 15.64 0.48 2.59
CA ALA A 261 16.74 -0.47 2.79
C ALA A 261 16.97 -1.44 1.60
N VAL A 262 15.98 -1.64 0.71
CA VAL A 262 16.07 -2.65 -0.37
C VAL A 262 16.65 -2.09 -1.68
N ASP A 263 16.76 -0.77 -1.81
CA ASP A 263 17.29 -0.12 -3.01
C ASP A 263 18.80 0.17 -2.92
N GLU A 264 19.37 0.29 -1.72
CA GLU A 264 20.79 0.62 -1.54
C GLU A 264 21.70 -0.61 -1.63
N THR A 265 21.29 -1.78 -1.14
CA THR A 265 22.11 -3.01 -1.19
C THR A 265 22.28 -3.58 -2.60
N GLN A 266 21.33 -3.36 -3.51
CA GLN A 266 21.43 -3.81 -4.91
C GLN A 266 22.14 -2.79 -5.83
N ALA A 267 22.25 -1.52 -5.41
CA ALA A 267 22.95 -0.50 -6.17
C ALA A 267 24.48 -0.60 -6.00
N GLU A 268 24.95 -1.02 -4.82
CA GLU A 268 26.39 -1.18 -4.55
C GLU A 268 26.99 -2.44 -5.20
N GLU A 269 26.22 -3.53 -5.34
CA GLU A 269 26.70 -4.74 -6.05
C GLU A 269 26.77 -4.55 -7.57
N LYS A 270 25.90 -3.71 -8.17
CA LYS A 270 25.96 -3.39 -9.61
C LYS A 270 26.95 -2.28 -9.96
N ALA A 271 27.47 -1.56 -8.97
CA ALA A 271 28.52 -0.56 -9.16
C ALA A 271 29.94 -1.15 -9.05
N ASN A 272 30.07 -2.35 -8.45
CA ASN A 272 31.35 -3.03 -8.21
C ASN A 272 31.52 -4.35 -8.99
N ALA A 273 30.65 -4.64 -9.96
CA ALA A 273 30.77 -5.75 -10.92
C ALA A 273 30.91 -5.21 -12.34
#